data_AF-A0A7V2TBM4-F1
#
_entry.id   AF-A0A7V2TBM4-F1
#
_cell.length_a   1.000
_cell.length_b   1.000
_cell.length_c   1.000
_cell.angle_alpha   90.00
_cell.angle_beta   90.00
_cell.angle_gamma   90.00
#
_symmetry.space_group_name_H-M   'P 1'
#
loop_
_entity.id
_entity.type
_entity.pdbx_description
1 polymer ?
#
loop_
_entity_poly.entity_id
_entity_poly.type
_entity_poly.pdbx_seq_one_letter_code
_entity_poly.pdbx_strand_id
1 'polypeptide(L)'
;MRRAILRIGLLLLALPAVARAQVPLEQALAKTYLENPRLQAARARLRATDEDLPIARAGGRPRLEARSDAALRSLDRREGSETLQTLRQSLTVEQRIYDGGETAARVSGAEFAVRGERARLEALEQRILLEAVAAYTAVVRDQAVLDLALANERRLQEYLLAVKDRYRFG
;
A
#
# COMPACT_ATOMS: atom_id res chain seq x y z
N MET A 1 -34.44 50.04 -12.10
CA MET A 1 -33.30 49.09 -12.02
C MET A 1 -33.15 48.68 -10.55
N ARG A 2 -33.99 47.76 -10.04
CA ARG A 2 -33.81 46.29 -9.91
C ARG A 2 -32.60 45.84 -9.05
N ARG A 3 -32.95 45.45 -7.79
CA ARG A 3 -32.46 44.29 -6.99
C ARG A 3 -31.06 44.41 -6.34
N ALA A 4 -30.79 43.92 -5.13
CA ALA A 4 -31.58 43.30 -4.08
C ALA A 4 -30.69 43.19 -2.82
N ILE A 5 -31.32 43.33 -1.65
CA ILE A 5 -30.75 43.09 -0.31
C ILE A 5 -30.56 41.58 -0.14
N LEU A 6 -29.33 41.09 0.01
CA LEU A 6 -29.06 39.67 0.26
C LEU A 6 -28.96 39.43 1.77
N ARG A 7 -29.97 38.71 2.27
CA ARG A 7 -30.16 38.32 3.66
C ARG A 7 -29.15 37.25 4.09
N ILE A 8 -28.65 37.43 5.30
CA ILE A 8 -27.91 36.48 6.11
C ILE A 8 -28.72 35.18 6.24
N GLY A 9 -28.21 34.09 5.66
CA GLY A 9 -28.73 32.74 5.80
C GLY A 9 -27.74 31.91 6.61
N LEU A 10 -27.98 31.84 7.93
CA LEU A 10 -27.30 30.96 8.88
C LEU A 10 -27.56 29.50 8.48
N LEU A 11 -26.61 28.85 7.80
CA LEU A 11 -26.67 27.42 7.53
C LEU A 11 -26.26 26.67 8.79
N LEU A 12 -27.25 26.03 9.41
CA LEU A 12 -27.11 25.18 10.58
C LEU A 12 -26.09 24.06 10.30
N LEU A 13 -24.97 24.09 11.04
CA LEU A 13 -23.95 23.07 11.04
C LEU A 13 -24.55 21.79 11.66
N ALA A 14 -25.04 20.87 10.83
CA ALA A 14 -25.38 19.52 11.27
C ALA A 14 -24.07 18.77 11.55
N LEU A 15 -23.50 18.96 12.74
CA LEU A 15 -22.48 18.07 13.27
C LEU A 15 -23.12 16.69 13.37
N PRO A 16 -22.62 15.66 12.66
CA PRO A 16 -23.04 14.31 12.99
C PRO A 16 -22.63 14.10 14.44
N ALA A 17 -23.60 13.76 15.28
CA ALA A 17 -23.32 13.22 16.60
C ALA A 17 -22.35 12.06 16.35
N VAL A 18 -21.09 12.24 16.73
CA VAL A 18 -20.12 11.15 16.75
C VAL A 18 -20.64 10.24 17.85
N ALA A 19 -21.50 9.30 17.45
CA ALA A 19 -21.83 8.17 18.28
C ALA A 19 -20.47 7.62 18.72
N ARG A 20 -20.23 7.60 20.03
CA ARG A 20 -19.15 6.83 20.66
C ARG A 20 -19.46 5.34 20.45
N ALA A 21 -19.58 4.90 19.20
CA ALA A 21 -19.56 3.51 18.85
C ALA A 21 -18.10 3.11 18.99
N GLN A 22 -17.77 2.51 20.14
CA GLN A 22 -16.51 1.82 20.29
C GLN A 22 -16.38 0.86 19.11
N VAL A 23 -15.40 1.09 18.24
CA VAL A 23 -15.15 0.21 17.10
C VAL A 23 -14.83 -1.17 17.70
N PRO A 24 -15.56 -2.24 17.36
CA PRO A 24 -15.25 -3.55 17.88
C PRO A 24 -13.87 -4.00 17.36
N LEU A 25 -13.14 -4.75 18.17
CA LEU A 25 -11.79 -5.20 17.84
C LEU A 25 -11.71 -5.89 16.47
N GLU A 26 -12.71 -6.71 16.14
CA GLU A 26 -12.80 -7.41 14.84
C GLU A 26 -12.80 -6.43 13.65
N GLN A 27 -13.57 -5.34 13.74
CA GLN A 27 -13.61 -4.33 12.69
C GLN A 27 -12.29 -3.56 12.60
N ALA A 28 -11.64 -3.28 13.74
CA ALA A 28 -10.33 -2.64 13.76
C ALA A 28 -9.24 -3.52 13.11
N LEU A 29 -9.26 -4.82 13.37
CA LEU A 29 -8.34 -5.79 12.76
C LEU A 29 -8.61 -5.97 11.26
N ALA A 30 -9.88 -6.10 10.87
CA ALA A 30 -10.27 -6.21 9.46
C ALA A 30 -9.81 -4.97 8.67
N LYS A 31 -10.05 -3.77 9.22
CA LYS A 31 -9.58 -2.51 8.62
C LYS A 31 -8.07 -2.47 8.51
N THR A 32 -7.35 -2.88 9.56
CA THR A 32 -5.88 -2.92 9.55
C THR A 32 -5.37 -3.89 8.47
N TYR A 33 -5.93 -5.09 8.37
CA TYR A 33 -5.50 -6.08 7.38
C TYR A 33 -5.71 -5.63 5.92
N LEU A 34 -6.77 -4.85 5.67
CA LEU A 34 -7.10 -4.35 4.33
C LEU A 34 -6.32 -3.07 3.97
N GLU A 35 -6.23 -2.12 4.90
CA GLU A 35 -5.75 -0.76 4.60
C GLU A 35 -4.29 -0.51 5.02
N ASN A 36 -3.65 -1.40 5.77
CA ASN A 36 -2.30 -1.14 6.26
C ASN A 36 -1.28 -1.04 5.10
N PRO A 37 -0.58 0.10 4.95
CA PRO A 37 0.34 0.33 3.83
C PRO A 37 1.55 -0.60 3.86
N ARG A 38 1.99 -1.09 5.03
CA ARG A 38 3.09 -2.06 5.14
C ARG A 38 2.67 -3.42 4.54
N LEU A 39 1.43 -3.85 4.78
CA LEU A 39 0.89 -5.08 4.16
C LEU A 39 0.74 -4.93 2.65
N GLN A 40 0.24 -3.79 2.18
CA GLN A 40 0.13 -3.53 0.75
C GLN A 40 1.49 -3.52 0.05
N ALA A 41 2.50 -2.91 0.67
CA ALA A 41 3.87 -2.95 0.18
C ALA A 41 4.43 -4.37 0.15
N ALA A 42 4.22 -5.16 1.20
CA ALA A 42 4.68 -6.55 1.24
C ALA A 42 3.98 -7.43 0.19
N ARG A 43 2.66 -7.27 -0.01
CA ARG A 43 1.92 -7.96 -1.08
C ARG A 43 2.42 -7.56 -2.48
N ALA A 44 2.76 -6.29 -2.69
CA ALA A 44 3.36 -5.85 -3.94
C ALA A 44 4.74 -6.47 -4.18
N ARG A 45 5.56 -6.62 -3.13
CA ARG A 45 6.85 -7.34 -3.21
C ARG A 45 6.68 -8.82 -3.53
N LEU A 46 5.70 -9.48 -2.91
CA LEU A 46 5.38 -10.87 -3.22
C LEU A 46 4.99 -11.02 -4.69
N ARG A 47 4.10 -10.16 -5.21
CA ARG A 47 3.75 -10.16 -6.64
C ARG A 47 4.96 -9.95 -7.54
N ALA A 48 5.85 -9.01 -7.20
CA ALA A 48 7.07 -8.79 -7.96
C ALA A 48 7.97 -10.04 -7.98
N THR A 49 8.07 -10.76 -6.86
CA THR A 49 8.85 -11.99 -6.77
C THR A 49 8.16 -13.16 -7.48
N ASP A 50 6.82 -13.21 -7.47
CA ASP A 50 6.04 -14.19 -8.22
C ASP A 50 6.33 -14.08 -9.74
N GLU A 51 6.62 -12.88 -10.27
CA GLU A 51 7.01 -12.68 -11.67
C GLU A 51 8.41 -13.24 -12.03
N ASP A 52 9.26 -13.54 -11.04
CA ASP A 52 10.54 -14.20 -11.31
C ASP A 52 10.36 -15.65 -11.77
N LEU A 53 9.26 -16.30 -11.39
CA LEU A 53 8.95 -17.66 -11.80
C LEU A 53 8.68 -17.79 -13.32
N PRO A 54 7.77 -17.01 -13.93
CA PRO A 54 7.60 -17.03 -15.38
C PRO A 54 8.85 -16.56 -16.12
N ILE A 55 9.63 -15.61 -15.58
CA ILE A 55 10.92 -15.21 -16.15
C ILE A 55 11.91 -16.39 -16.16
N ALA A 56 12.02 -17.12 -15.05
CA ALA A 56 12.86 -18.32 -14.98
C ALA A 56 12.41 -19.40 -15.95
N ARG A 57 11.10 -19.63 -16.07
CA ARG A 57 10.51 -20.60 -17.01
C ARG A 57 10.70 -20.19 -18.47
N ALA A 58 10.77 -18.89 -18.77
CA ALA A 58 11.04 -18.41 -20.12
C ALA A 58 12.43 -18.81 -20.64
N GLY A 59 13.38 -19.14 -19.74
CA GLY A 59 14.69 -19.64 -20.13
C GLY A 59 14.66 -20.93 -20.98
N GLY A 60 13.62 -21.74 -20.84
CA GLY A 60 13.42 -22.97 -21.62
C GLY A 60 12.49 -22.80 -22.83
N ARG A 61 12.02 -21.57 -23.11
CA ARG A 61 11.11 -21.28 -24.22
C ARG A 61 11.88 -20.73 -25.43
N PRO A 62 11.37 -20.89 -26.66
CA PRO A 62 11.91 -20.20 -27.83
C PRO A 62 11.85 -18.68 -27.63
N ARG A 63 12.92 -18.00 -28.00
CA ARG A 63 12.99 -16.54 -28.11
C ARG A 63 12.83 -16.15 -29.56
N LEU A 64 11.90 -15.23 -29.81
CA LEU A 64 11.63 -14.68 -31.13
C LEU A 64 12.10 -13.22 -31.11
N GLU A 65 13.04 -12.87 -31.98
CA GLU A 65 13.49 -11.49 -32.17
C GLU A 65 13.19 -11.05 -33.60
N ALA A 66 12.35 -10.03 -33.74
CA ALA A 66 12.10 -9.37 -35.02
C ALA A 66 12.87 -8.06 -35.06
N ARG A 67 13.69 -7.88 -36.10
CA ARG A 67 14.48 -6.68 -36.34
C ARG A 67 14.10 -6.06 -37.66
N SER A 68 13.95 -4.74 -37.69
CA SER A 68 13.74 -3.95 -38.90
C SER A 68 14.67 -2.76 -38.85
N ASP A 69 15.62 -2.71 -39.79
CA ASP A 69 16.62 -1.66 -39.90
C ASP A 69 16.43 -0.93 -41.23
N ALA A 70 16.42 0.40 -41.20
CA ALA A 70 16.42 1.23 -42.39
C ALA A 70 17.63 2.18 -42.32
N ALA A 71 18.39 2.26 -43.40
CA ALA A 71 19.57 3.10 -43.49
C ALA A 71 19.57 3.91 -44.79
N LEU A 72 19.92 5.18 -44.68
CA LEU A 72 20.23 6.04 -45.80
C LEU A 72 21.72 6.36 -45.74
N ARG A 73 22.41 6.13 -46.86
CA ARG A 73 23.84 6.37 -46.98
C ARG A 73 24.10 7.18 -48.23
N SER A 74 24.48 8.44 -48.07
CA SER A 74 25.02 9.25 -49.15
C SER A 74 26.50 8.92 -49.34
N LEU A 75 26.87 8.63 -50.58
CA LEU A 75 28.25 8.41 -51.00
C LEU A 75 28.60 9.52 -51.99
N ASP A 76 29.44 10.46 -51.56
CA ASP A 76 29.95 11.50 -52.43
C ASP A 76 31.18 10.98 -53.18
N ARG A 77 31.05 10.81 -54.49
CA ARG A 77 32.14 10.43 -55.41
C ARG A 77 32.52 11.64 -56.26
N ARG A 78 33.76 11.68 -56.77
CA ARG A 78 34.25 12.77 -57.64
C ARG A 78 33.38 13.01 -58.89
N GLU A 79 32.57 12.04 -59.30
CA GLU A 79 31.65 12.12 -60.45
C GLU A 79 30.17 12.41 -60.08
N GLY A 80 29.82 12.49 -58.79
CA GLY A 80 28.44 12.74 -58.34
C GLY A 80 28.13 12.17 -56.95
N SER A 81 26.98 12.56 -56.39
CA SER A 81 26.47 12.03 -55.12
C SER A 81 25.45 10.92 -55.38
N GLU A 82 25.64 9.75 -54.77
CA GLU A 82 24.71 8.62 -54.84
C GLU A 82 24.10 8.38 -53.45
N THR A 83 22.77 8.37 -53.37
CA THR A 83 22.07 8.05 -52.11
C THR A 83 21.60 6.61 -52.15
N LEU A 84 22.18 5.77 -51.28
CA LEU A 84 21.76 4.38 -51.10
C LEU A 84 20.75 4.29 -49.96
N GLN A 85 19.59 3.71 -50.28
CA GLN A 85 18.59 3.34 -49.29
C GLN A 85 18.63 1.84 -49.07
N THR A 86 18.75 1.41 -47.82
CA THR A 86 18.70 0.00 -47.42
C THR A 86 17.55 -0.20 -46.44
N LEU A 87 16.71 -1.20 -46.70
CA LEU A 87 15.73 -1.73 -45.76
C LEU A 87 16.10 -3.20 -45.49
N ARG A 88 16.28 -3.56 -44.23
CA ARG A 88 16.56 -4.93 -43.80
C ARG A 88 15.54 -5.35 -42.76
N GLN A 89 14.95 -6.51 -42.94
CA GLN A 89 14.03 -7.13 -41.99
C GLN A 89 14.55 -8.53 -41.70
N SER A 90 14.62 -8.92 -40.43
CA SER A 90 15.05 -10.26 -40.02
C SER A 90 14.21 -10.75 -38.85
N LEU A 91 13.85 -12.03 -38.89
CA LEU A 91 13.22 -12.74 -37.78
C LEU A 91 14.17 -13.86 -37.33
N THR A 92 14.56 -13.84 -36.06
CA THR A 92 15.46 -14.83 -35.45
C THR A 92 14.70 -15.63 -34.42
N VAL A 93 14.84 -16.96 -34.46
CA VAL A 93 14.27 -17.88 -33.47
C VAL A 93 15.42 -18.61 -32.79
N GLU A 94 15.56 -18.44 -31.48
CA GLU A 94 16.59 -19.10 -30.68
C GLU A 94 15.94 -19.95 -29.59
N GLN A 95 16.28 -21.23 -29.51
CA GLN A 95 15.83 -22.11 -28.44
C GLN A 95 17.00 -22.98 -27.95
N ARG A 96 17.22 -22.95 -26.64
CA ARG A 96 18.16 -23.87 -26.00
C ARG A 96 17.51 -25.25 -25.91
N ILE A 97 18.12 -26.25 -26.55
CA ILE A 97 17.63 -27.64 -26.53
C ILE A 97 18.07 -28.35 -25.24
N TYR A 98 19.26 -28.02 -24.74
CA TYR A 98 19.79 -28.54 -23.49
C TYR A 98 20.77 -27.54 -22.88
N ASP A 99 20.70 -27.33 -21.58
CA ASP A 99 21.52 -26.36 -20.84
C ASP A 99 22.13 -26.95 -19.56
N GLY A 100 22.27 -28.28 -19.48
CA GLY A 100 22.85 -28.93 -18.30
C GLY A 100 21.99 -28.88 -17.04
N GLY A 101 20.70 -28.52 -17.15
CA GLY A 101 19.79 -28.40 -16.01
C GLY A 101 19.74 -26.99 -15.38
N GLU A 102 20.44 -26.01 -15.96
CA GLU A 102 20.50 -24.63 -15.49
C GLU A 102 19.09 -24.00 -15.38
N THR A 103 18.25 -24.17 -16.40
CA THR A 103 16.86 -23.64 -16.39
C THR A 103 16.03 -24.28 -15.28
N ALA A 104 16.14 -25.60 -15.08
CA ALA A 104 15.40 -26.30 -14.04
C ALA A 104 15.83 -25.81 -12.64
N ALA A 105 17.13 -25.66 -12.41
CA ALA A 105 17.66 -25.11 -11.17
C ALA A 105 17.20 -23.66 -10.93
N ARG A 106 17.18 -22.82 -11.98
CA ARG A 106 16.67 -21.44 -11.90
C ARG A 106 15.19 -21.39 -11.56
N VAL A 107 14.37 -22.24 -12.18
CA VAL A 107 12.93 -22.35 -11.87
C VAL A 107 12.72 -22.78 -10.43
N SER A 108 13.43 -23.82 -9.98
CA SER A 108 13.36 -24.28 -8.59
C SER A 108 13.77 -23.18 -7.61
N GLY A 109 14.85 -22.44 -7.91
CA GLY A 109 15.29 -21.29 -7.11
C GLY A 109 14.21 -20.20 -7.00
N ALA A 110 13.57 -19.84 -8.11
CA ALA A 110 12.47 -18.87 -8.12
C ALA A 110 11.26 -19.36 -7.30
N GLU A 111 10.90 -20.66 -7.38
CA GLU A 111 9.82 -21.24 -6.57
C GLU A 111 10.12 -21.17 -5.06
N PHE A 112 11.36 -21.43 -4.65
CA PHE A 112 11.77 -21.28 -3.26
C PHE A 112 11.81 -19.83 -2.81
N ALA A 113 12.21 -18.90 -3.68
CA ALA A 113 12.17 -17.47 -3.40
C ALA A 113 10.73 -17.00 -3.12
N VAL A 114 9.77 -17.41 -3.98
CA VAL A 114 8.34 -17.14 -3.79
C VAL A 114 7.83 -17.69 -2.46
N ARG A 115 8.15 -18.95 -2.14
CA ARG A 115 7.76 -19.55 -0.85
C ARG A 115 8.34 -18.78 0.34
N GLY A 116 9.60 -18.36 0.23
CA GLY A 116 10.27 -17.54 1.25
C GLY A 116 9.57 -16.19 1.44
N GLU A 117 9.20 -15.51 0.37
CA GLU A 117 8.48 -14.23 0.45
C GLU A 117 7.06 -14.39 1.00
N ARG A 118 6.37 -15.50 0.71
CA ARG A 118 5.07 -15.80 1.34
C ARG A 118 5.19 -15.95 2.86
N ALA A 119 6.18 -16.70 3.33
CA ALA A 119 6.42 -16.85 4.76
C ALA A 119 6.79 -15.50 5.43
N ARG A 120 7.52 -14.63 4.72
CA ARG A 120 7.81 -13.26 5.19
C ARG A 120 6.56 -12.41 5.29
N LEU A 121 5.65 -12.50 4.31
CA LEU A 121 4.36 -11.81 4.35
C LEU A 121 3.52 -12.30 5.54
N GLU A 122 3.41 -13.60 5.76
CA GLU A 122 2.68 -14.17 6.90
C GLU A 122 3.24 -13.68 8.25
N ALA A 123 4.58 -13.68 8.41
CA ALA A 123 5.22 -13.17 9.62
C ALA A 123 4.95 -11.67 9.85
N LEU A 124 4.90 -10.88 8.77
CA LEU A 124 4.57 -9.47 8.85
C LEU A 124 3.09 -9.24 9.20
N GLU A 125 2.18 -10.04 8.62
CA GLU A 125 0.75 -10.03 8.94
C GLU A 125 0.52 -10.29 10.42
N GLN A 126 1.13 -11.34 10.97
CA GLN A 126 1.05 -11.66 12.40
C GLN A 126 1.55 -10.50 13.27
N ARG A 127 2.70 -9.90 12.91
CA ARG A 127 3.27 -8.76 13.66
C ARG A 127 2.35 -7.55 13.64
N ILE A 128 1.81 -7.18 12.48
CA ILE A 128 0.93 -6.02 12.33
C ILE A 128 -0.39 -6.21 13.06
N LEU A 129 -0.96 -7.41 13.01
CA LEU A 129 -2.19 -7.71 13.75
C LEU A 129 -1.95 -7.67 15.26
N LEU A 130 -0.82 -8.17 15.76
CA LEU A 130 -0.45 -8.05 17.16
C LEU A 130 -0.25 -6.59 17.59
N GLU A 131 0.45 -5.78 16.79
CA GLU A 131 0.61 -4.34 17.01
C GLU A 131 -0.76 -3.63 17.08
N ALA A 132 -1.70 -4.00 16.21
CA ALA A 132 -3.04 -3.43 16.22
C ALA A 132 -3.84 -3.81 17.48
N VAL A 133 -3.75 -5.06 17.95
CA VAL A 133 -4.36 -5.48 19.22
C VAL A 133 -3.77 -4.69 20.40
N ALA A 134 -2.43 -4.55 20.44
CA ALA A 134 -1.76 -3.79 21.50
C ALA A 134 -2.20 -2.32 21.51
N ALA A 135 -2.25 -1.68 20.33
CA ALA A 135 -2.72 -0.30 20.21
C ALA A 135 -4.20 -0.14 20.63
N TYR A 136 -5.06 -1.08 20.21
CA TYR A 136 -6.48 -1.07 20.59
C TYR A 136 -6.68 -1.16 22.10
N THR A 137 -6.02 -2.12 22.74
CA THR A 137 -6.11 -2.32 24.20
C THR A 137 -5.55 -1.14 24.99
N ALA A 138 -4.48 -0.50 24.50
CA ALA A 138 -3.95 0.73 25.09
C ALA A 138 -5.00 1.87 25.05
N VAL A 139 -5.66 2.09 23.91
CA VAL A 139 -6.72 3.11 23.78
C VAL A 139 -7.89 2.82 24.72
N VAL A 140 -8.35 1.57 24.80
CA VAL A 140 -9.43 1.19 25.72
C VAL A 140 -9.03 1.43 27.19
N ARG A 141 -7.79 1.09 27.56
CA ARG A 141 -7.26 1.32 28.90
C ARG A 141 -7.22 2.82 29.24
N ASP A 142 -6.69 3.63 28.33
CA ASP A 142 -6.51 5.06 28.56
C ASP A 142 -7.86 5.80 28.62
N GLN A 143 -8.86 5.33 27.86
CA GLN A 143 -10.25 5.79 28.02
C GLN A 143 -10.80 5.49 29.41
N ALA A 144 -10.59 4.27 29.93
CA ALA A 144 -11.03 3.91 31.28
C ALA A 144 -10.34 4.76 32.38
N VAL A 145 -9.05 5.05 32.22
CA VAL A 145 -8.30 5.94 33.13
C VAL A 145 -8.85 7.37 33.07
N LEU A 146 -9.12 7.88 31.87
CA LEU A 146 -9.70 9.21 31.68
C LEU A 146 -11.09 9.32 32.33
N ASP A 147 -11.95 8.33 32.14
CA ASP A 147 -13.29 8.31 32.72
C ASP A 147 -13.24 8.30 34.26
N LEU A 148 -12.30 7.54 34.84
CA LEU A 148 -12.06 7.54 36.28
C LEU A 148 -11.55 8.90 36.79
N ALA A 149 -10.61 9.52 36.06
CA ALA A 149 -10.07 10.83 36.42
C ALA A 149 -11.16 11.91 36.41
N LEU A 150 -12.02 11.92 35.39
CA LEU A 150 -13.16 12.83 35.28
C LEU A 150 -14.20 12.60 36.39
N ALA A 151 -14.47 11.34 36.75
CA ALA A 151 -15.37 11.02 37.86
C ALA A 151 -14.80 11.49 39.21
N ASN A 152 -13.49 11.36 39.43
CA ASN A 152 -12.82 11.87 40.62
C ASN A 152 -12.84 13.40 40.68
N GLU A 153 -12.59 14.09 39.56
CA GLU A 153 -12.66 15.55 39.48
C GLU A 153 -14.06 16.06 39.87
N ARG A 154 -15.12 15.48 39.30
CA ARG A 154 -16.51 15.86 39.62
C ARG A 154 -16.80 15.72 41.11
N ARG A 155 -16.39 14.61 41.73
CA ARG A 155 -16.55 14.41 43.18
C ARG A 155 -15.80 15.46 44.00
N LEU A 156 -14.56 15.80 43.61
CA LEU A 156 -13.77 16.84 44.28
C LEU A 156 -14.41 18.23 44.15
N GLN A 157 -15.01 18.53 43.00
CA GLN A 157 -15.77 19.77 42.80
C GLN A 157 -17.01 19.83 43.71
N GLU A 158 -17.76 18.74 43.83
CA GLU A 158 -18.91 18.66 44.74
C GLU A 158 -18.50 18.84 46.22
N TYR A 159 -17.43 18.19 46.66
CA TYR A 159 -16.89 18.39 48.01
C TYR A 159 -16.46 19.84 48.27
N LEU A 160 -15.80 20.47 47.29
CA LEU A 160 -15.39 21.86 47.40
C LEU A 160 -16.61 22.80 47.56
N LEU A 161 -17.67 22.55 46.80
CA LEU A 161 -18.92 23.31 46.92
C LEU A 161 -19.55 23.13 48.29
N ALA A 162 -19.68 21.89 48.79
CA ALA A 162 -20.24 21.61 50.11
C ALA A 162 -19.46 22.29 51.26
N VAL A 163 -18.12 22.33 51.16
CA VAL A 163 -17.26 23.02 52.14
C VAL A 163 -17.46 24.54 52.06
N LYS A 164 -17.53 25.12 50.86
CA LYS A 164 -17.79 26.55 50.67
C LYS A 164 -19.16 26.96 51.21
N ASP A 165 -20.19 26.16 50.97
CA ASP A 165 -21.54 26.41 51.50
C ASP A 165 -21.54 26.36 53.03
N ARG A 166 -20.90 25.35 53.64
CA ARG A 166 -20.76 25.26 55.10
C ARG A 166 -20.07 26.50 55.70
N TYR A 167 -19.04 27.03 55.05
CA TYR A 167 -18.33 28.22 55.53
C TYR A 167 -19.16 29.51 55.40
N ARG A 168 -20.14 29.53 54.49
CA ARG A 168 -20.94 30.71 54.20
C ARG A 168 -22.20 30.81 55.08
N PHE A 169 -22.68 29.67 55.59
CA PHE A 169 -23.87 29.56 56.44
C PHE A 169 -23.58 29.22 57.91
N GLY A 170 -22.31 29.07 58.29
CA GLY A 170 -21.85 28.95 59.67
C GLY A 170 -20.99 30.15 60.05
#